data_AF-A0A1C7NME2-F1
#
_entry.id   AF-A0A1C7NME2-F1
#
_cell.length_a   1.000
_cell.length_b   1.000
_cell.length_c   1.000
_cell.angle_alpha   90.00
_cell.angle_beta   90.00
_cell.angle_gamma   90.00
#
_symmetry.space_group_name_H-M   'P 1'
#
loop_
_entity.id
_entity.type
_entity.pdbx_description
1 polymer ?
#
loop_
_entity_poly.entity_id
_entity_poly.type
_entity_poly.pdbx_seq_one_letter_code
_entity_poly.pdbx_strand_id
1 'polypeptide(L)'
;MPRTSEFIDDEDDQDFKPGKEQVDDEEFEEQKESKPLKRKREDDADKQRDKDGNQIFPKLSTKRRVTIRAFSSGEGSVDLREFYVDKNTQEMKPGKGICLPLAQWNKLKEYMNDIDEAIEALSSSKKQK
;
A
#
# COMPACT_ATOMS: atom_id res chain seq x y z
N MET A 1 -52.53 -17.42 -24.17
CA MET A 1 -53.68 -17.26 -23.26
C MET A 1 -53.29 -17.79 -21.88
N PRO A 2 -53.24 -16.95 -20.84
CA PRO A 2 -52.99 -17.36 -19.46
C PRO A 2 -54.25 -17.99 -18.83
N ARG A 3 -54.05 -18.90 -17.86
CA ARG A 3 -55.10 -19.71 -17.22
C ARG A 3 -55.39 -19.15 -15.80
N THR A 4 -56.59 -18.58 -15.64
CA THR A 4 -57.58 -18.62 -14.51
C THR A 4 -57.07 -18.80 -13.05
N SER A 5 -57.31 -17.82 -12.15
CA SER A 5 -58.34 -17.75 -11.05
C SER A 5 -58.12 -18.80 -9.93
N GLU A 6 -57.96 -18.48 -8.63
CA GLU A 6 -58.84 -17.81 -7.63
C GLU A 6 -57.97 -17.15 -6.51
N PHE A 7 -58.18 -15.93 -5.97
CA PHE A 7 -59.11 -15.47 -4.88
C PHE A 7 -59.10 -16.35 -3.60
N ILE A 8 -58.60 -15.94 -2.42
CA ILE A 8 -59.17 -15.08 -1.30
C ILE A 8 -58.05 -15.00 -0.20
N ASP A 9 -57.63 -13.86 0.39
CA ASP A 9 -58.17 -12.99 1.48
C ASP A 9 -58.08 -13.54 2.93
N ASP A 10 -58.07 -12.63 3.93
CA ASP A 10 -57.87 -12.73 5.41
C ASP A 10 -56.43 -12.47 5.94
N GLU A 11 -56.08 -11.25 6.37
CA GLU A 11 -56.31 -10.60 7.69
C GLU A 11 -55.67 -11.33 8.89
N ASP A 12 -54.55 -10.79 9.41
CA ASP A 12 -54.31 -10.74 10.85
C ASP A 12 -53.55 -9.44 11.20
N ASP A 13 -54.34 -8.50 11.72
CA ASP A 13 -53.99 -7.20 12.26
C ASP A 13 -53.68 -7.37 13.75
N GLN A 14 -52.43 -7.11 14.18
CA GLN A 14 -52.12 -6.78 15.57
C GLN A 14 -51.11 -5.63 15.66
N ASP A 15 -51.69 -4.43 15.77
CA ASP A 15 -51.29 -3.30 16.61
C ASP A 15 -50.09 -3.50 17.56
N PHE A 16 -49.01 -2.72 17.36
CA PHE A 16 -48.28 -2.12 18.47
C PHE A 16 -47.70 -0.74 18.09
N LYS A 17 -48.30 0.31 18.65
CA LYS A 17 -47.96 1.72 18.44
C LYS A 17 -46.75 2.19 19.28
N PRO A 18 -46.08 3.29 18.86
CA PRO A 18 -44.77 3.72 19.33
C PRO A 18 -44.84 4.58 20.61
N GLY A 19 -43.93 4.34 21.55
CA GLY A 19 -43.73 5.14 22.76
C GLY A 19 -42.57 6.13 22.62
N LYS A 20 -42.86 7.42 22.80
CA LYS A 20 -41.89 8.48 23.10
C LYS A 20 -41.61 8.48 24.60
N GLU A 21 -40.34 8.55 24.99
CA GLU A 21 -39.94 9.17 26.27
C GLU A 21 -38.53 9.76 26.14
N GLN A 22 -38.39 11.02 26.56
CA GLN A 22 -37.16 11.80 26.69
C GLN A 22 -36.60 11.59 28.09
N VAL A 23 -35.27 11.57 28.24
CA VAL A 23 -34.56 12.02 29.45
C VAL A 23 -33.19 12.56 29.06
N ASP A 24 -32.93 13.78 29.55
CA ASP A 24 -31.76 14.64 29.39
C ASP A 24 -30.56 14.24 30.29
N ASP A 25 -29.43 14.93 30.05
CA ASP A 25 -28.29 15.21 30.93
C ASP A 25 -27.22 14.11 31.18
N GLU A 26 -26.04 14.27 30.55
CA GLU A 26 -24.83 14.76 31.22
C GLU A 26 -23.58 14.72 30.28
N GLU A 27 -23.08 15.92 30.02
CA GLU A 27 -21.70 16.37 29.76
C GLU A 27 -20.55 15.34 29.77
N PHE A 28 -19.88 15.19 28.62
CA PHE A 28 -18.43 14.93 28.61
C PHE A 28 -17.76 15.74 27.48
N GLU A 29 -17.29 16.92 27.86
CA GLU A 29 -16.25 17.67 27.20
C GLU A 29 -14.95 16.85 27.16
N GLU A 30 -14.44 16.50 25.98
CA GLU A 30 -12.98 16.56 25.77
C GLU A 30 -12.60 16.85 24.31
N GLN A 31 -12.37 18.13 24.09
CA GLN A 31 -11.43 18.76 23.17
C GLN A 31 -10.36 17.83 22.56
N LYS A 32 -10.29 17.80 21.22
CA LYS A 32 -9.07 18.19 20.46
C LYS A 32 -9.33 18.17 18.95
N GLU A 33 -9.93 19.26 18.48
CA GLU A 33 -9.54 19.80 17.18
C GLU A 33 -8.06 20.21 17.26
N SER A 34 -7.19 19.33 16.79
CA SER A 34 -5.90 19.74 16.26
C SER A 34 -5.83 19.25 14.82
N LYS A 35 -6.07 20.22 13.94
CA LYS A 35 -5.72 20.27 12.52
C LYS A 35 -4.67 19.22 12.16
N PRO A 36 -4.82 18.44 11.07
CA PRO A 36 -3.74 17.59 10.61
C PRO A 36 -2.58 18.53 10.30
N LEU A 37 -1.59 18.56 11.20
CA LEU A 37 -0.31 19.16 10.96
C LEU A 37 0.20 18.42 9.73
N LYS A 38 0.09 19.11 8.59
CA LYS A 38 0.90 18.88 7.41
C LYS A 38 2.34 18.91 7.88
N ARG A 39 2.81 17.77 8.37
CA ARG A 39 4.21 17.40 8.33
C ARG A 39 4.53 17.41 6.85
N LYS A 40 4.97 18.57 6.36
CA LYS A 40 5.84 18.68 5.20
C LYS A 40 7.07 17.85 5.55
N ARG A 41 6.96 16.53 5.41
CA ARG A 41 8.10 15.76 4.97
C ARG A 41 8.43 16.38 3.63
N GLU A 42 9.69 16.76 3.45
CA GLU A 42 10.27 17.14 2.17
C GLU A 42 10.29 15.89 1.27
N ASP A 43 9.10 15.33 0.99
CA ASP A 43 8.84 14.07 0.31
C ASP A 43 8.51 14.35 -1.16
N ASP A 44 9.30 15.23 -1.78
CA ASP A 44 9.44 15.33 -3.24
C ASP A 44 10.63 14.45 -3.67
N ALA A 45 10.68 13.22 -3.13
CA ALA A 45 11.45 12.15 -3.75
C ALA A 45 10.72 11.72 -5.02
N ASP A 46 10.75 12.61 -6.01
CA ASP A 46 10.41 12.46 -7.43
C ASP A 46 9.79 11.09 -7.76
N LYS A 47 8.47 10.99 -7.60
CA LYS A 47 7.70 9.78 -7.91
C LYS A 47 7.60 9.63 -9.42
N GLN A 48 8.74 9.36 -10.05
CA GLN A 48 8.84 9.11 -11.47
C GLN A 48 7.99 7.89 -11.81
N ARG A 49 7.26 7.93 -12.92
CA ARG A 49 6.55 6.75 -13.45
C ARG A 49 7.21 6.26 -14.73
N ASP A 50 7.20 4.95 -14.96
CA ASP A 50 7.61 4.40 -16.25
C ASP A 50 6.51 4.61 -17.31
N LYS A 51 6.79 4.18 -18.54
CA LYS A 51 5.84 4.24 -19.66
C LYS A 51 4.58 3.40 -19.40
N ASP A 52 4.67 2.42 -18.52
CA ASP A 52 3.60 1.51 -18.13
C ASP A 52 2.83 2.02 -16.88
N GLY A 53 3.17 3.22 -16.38
CA GLY A 53 2.52 3.84 -15.23
C GLY A 53 2.98 3.34 -13.86
N ASN A 54 3.98 2.45 -13.81
CA ASN A 54 4.54 1.91 -12.57
C ASN A 54 5.36 2.96 -11.83
N GLN A 55 5.32 2.94 -10.50
CA GLN A 55 6.05 3.90 -9.68
C GLN A 55 7.54 3.51 -9.59
N ILE A 56 8.42 4.43 -9.98
CA ILE A 56 9.87 4.28 -9.92
C ILE A 56 10.41 5.09 -8.74
N PHE A 57 11.33 4.47 -8.01
CA PHE A 57 12.22 5.07 -7.03
C PHE A 57 13.65 5.04 -7.61
N PRO A 58 14.11 6.13 -8.25
CA PRO A 58 15.27 6.10 -9.12
C PRO A 58 16.63 6.12 -8.40
N LYS A 59 16.67 6.39 -7.09
CA LYS A 59 17.91 6.71 -6.35
C LYS A 59 18.35 5.61 -5.37
N LEU A 60 18.54 4.37 -5.84
CA LEU A 60 19.33 3.38 -5.09
C LEU A 60 20.83 3.51 -5.42
N SER A 61 21.16 3.82 -6.67
CA SER A 61 22.50 4.18 -7.17
C SER A 61 22.35 4.83 -8.56
N THR A 62 23.40 5.39 -9.15
CA THR A 62 23.41 5.98 -10.51
C THR A 62 22.77 5.07 -11.57
N LYS A 63 22.88 3.75 -11.38
CA LYS A 63 22.39 2.73 -12.31
C LYS A 63 21.37 1.78 -11.67
N ARG A 64 20.92 2.00 -10.44
CA ARG A 64 20.01 1.08 -9.74
C ARG A 64 18.75 1.79 -9.29
N ARG A 65 17.62 1.15 -9.55
CA ARG A 65 16.28 1.69 -9.28
C ARG A 65 15.43 0.63 -8.60
N VAL A 66 14.44 1.07 -7.84
CA VAL A 66 13.36 0.22 -7.33
C VAL A 66 12.07 0.62 -8.05
N THR A 67 11.30 -0.35 -8.52
CA THR A 67 10.04 -0.09 -9.24
C THR A 67 8.91 -0.89 -8.61
N ILE A 68 7.79 -0.25 -8.31
CA ILE A 68 6.57 -0.93 -7.86
C ILE A 68 5.72 -1.20 -9.10
N ARG A 69 5.62 -2.48 -9.45
CA ARG A 69 4.90 -2.93 -10.64
C ARG A 69 3.55 -3.49 -10.25
N ALA A 70 2.53 -3.12 -11.01
CA ALA A 70 1.21 -3.76 -10.95
C ALA A 70 1.11 -4.79 -12.09
N PHE A 71 0.68 -5.99 -11.77
CA PHE A 71 0.36 -7.01 -12.78
C PHE A 71 -1.15 -7.18 -12.93
N SER A 72 -1.59 -7.58 -14.12
CA SER A 72 -3.00 -7.85 -14.40
C SER A 72 -3.59 -8.97 -13.54
N SER A 73 -2.75 -9.84 -12.98
CA SER A 73 -3.13 -10.91 -12.04
C SER A 73 -3.48 -10.41 -10.63
N GLY A 74 -3.48 -9.09 -10.39
CA GLY A 74 -3.99 -8.45 -9.18
C GLY A 74 -2.94 -8.18 -8.09
N GLU A 75 -1.92 -9.02 -7.98
CA GLU A 75 -0.86 -8.83 -6.99
C GLU A 75 0.29 -7.98 -7.55
N GLY A 76 0.65 -6.93 -6.80
CA GLY A 76 1.81 -6.09 -7.10
C GLY A 76 3.14 -6.76 -6.75
N SER A 77 4.24 -6.16 -7.21
CA SER A 77 5.59 -6.60 -6.88
C SER A 77 6.57 -5.44 -6.79
N VAL A 78 7.69 -5.67 -6.12
CA VAL A 78 8.80 -4.72 -5.97
C VAL A 78 9.98 -5.22 -6.80
N ASP A 79 10.35 -4.52 -7.87
CA ASP A 79 11.50 -4.86 -8.73
C ASP A 79 12.71 -4.01 -8.34
N LEU A 80 13.81 -4.65 -7.96
CA LEU A 80 15.10 -4.01 -7.68
C LEU A 80 16.04 -4.36 -8.83
N ARG A 81 16.40 -3.36 -9.65
CA ARG A 81 17.09 -3.62 -10.91
C ARG A 81 18.21 -2.64 -11.21
N GLU A 82 19.32 -3.21 -11.69
CA GLU A 82 20.42 -2.48 -12.30
C GLU A 82 20.15 -2.25 -13.79
N PHE A 83 20.50 -1.06 -14.26
CA PHE A 83 20.40 -0.64 -15.65
C PHE A 83 21.78 -0.35 -16.20
N TYR A 84 21.97 -0.58 -17.50
CA TYR A 84 23.18 -0.19 -18.21
C TYR A 84 22.84 0.69 -19.40
N VAL A 85 23.80 1.51 -19.82
CA VAL A 85 23.70 2.28 -21.05
C VAL A 85 24.20 1.39 -22.18
N ASP A 86 23.32 1.09 -23.12
CA ASP A 86 23.69 0.36 -24.32
C ASP A 86 24.61 1.23 -25.20
N LYS A 87 25.72 0.65 -25.68
CA LYS A 87 26.75 1.41 -26.43
C LYS A 87 26.28 1.85 -27.81
N ASN A 88 25.34 1.13 -28.42
CA ASN A 88 24.88 1.40 -29.78
C ASN A 88 23.73 2.40 -29.78
N THR A 89 22.81 2.26 -28.83
CA THR A 89 21.57 3.07 -28.78
C THR A 89 21.65 4.21 -27.78
N GLN A 90 22.66 4.22 -26.89
CA GLN A 90 22.76 5.13 -25.73
C GLN A 90 21.55 5.11 -24.79
N GLU A 91 20.68 4.09 -24.91
CA GLU A 91 19.49 3.93 -24.07
C GLU A 91 19.82 3.17 -22.77
N MET A 92 19.06 3.49 -21.71
CA MET A 92 19.09 2.72 -20.47
C MET A 92 18.31 1.42 -20.64
N LYS A 93 19.00 0.29 -20.62
CA LYS A 93 18.41 -1.06 -20.72
C LYS A 93 18.44 -1.77 -19.36
N PRO A 94 17.42 -2.58 -19.05
CA PRO A 94 17.40 -3.40 -17.84
C PRO A 94 18.51 -4.44 -17.89
N GLY A 95 19.28 -4.55 -16.83
CA GLY A 95 20.29 -5.59 -16.60
C GLY A 95 19.86 -6.54 -15.49
N LYS A 96 20.81 -6.84 -14.60
CA LYS A 96 20.62 -7.74 -13.45
C LYS A 96 19.63 -7.14 -12.45
N GLY A 97 18.73 -7.96 -11.93
CA GLY A 97 17.75 -7.52 -10.94
C GLY A 97 16.91 -8.68 -10.42
N ILE A 98 16.11 -8.37 -9.41
CA ILE A 98 15.16 -9.31 -8.79
C ILE A 98 13.80 -8.63 -8.64
N CYS A 99 12.74 -9.39 -8.93
CA CYS A 99 11.37 -8.96 -8.71
C CYS A 99 10.80 -9.76 -7.54
N LEU A 100 10.43 -9.06 -6.47
CA LEU A 100 9.91 -9.64 -5.25
C LEU A 100 8.39 -9.47 -5.21
N PRO A 101 7.60 -10.56 -5.13
CA PRO A 101 6.20 -10.46 -4.76
C PRO A 101 6.02 -9.78 -3.40
N LEU A 102 4.87 -9.15 -3.18
CA LEU A 102 4.60 -8.42 -1.92
C LEU A 102 4.79 -9.29 -0.66
N ALA A 103 4.45 -10.57 -0.72
CA ALA A 103 4.67 -11.50 0.40
C ALA A 103 6.17 -11.61 0.77
N GLN A 104 7.05 -11.75 -0.23
CA GLN A 104 8.50 -11.82 0.00
C GLN A 104 9.07 -10.47 0.46
N TRP A 105 8.56 -9.37 -0.09
CA TRP A 105 8.94 -8.02 0.36
C TRP A 105 8.57 -7.78 1.83
N ASN A 106 7.39 -8.24 2.26
CA ASN A 106 6.98 -8.12 3.66
C ASN A 106 7.90 -8.95 4.58
N LYS A 107 8.27 -10.16 4.18
CA LYS A 107 9.25 -10.96 4.92
C LYS A 107 10.62 -10.28 5.01
N LEU A 108 11.08 -9.68 3.91
CA LEU A 108 12.34 -8.92 3.92
C LEU A 108 12.29 -7.76 4.92
N LYS A 109 11.16 -7.05 5.02
CA LYS A 109 10.97 -5.98 6.02
C LYS A 109 11.05 -6.50 7.46
N GLU A 110 10.52 -7.69 7.73
CA GLU A 110 10.58 -8.31 9.07
C GLU A 110 12.04 -8.57 9.50
N TYR A 111 12.92 -8.91 8.55
CA TYR A 111 14.33 -9.20 8.82
C TYR A 111 15.26 -7.97 8.77
N MET A 112 14.76 -6.74 8.55
CA MET A 112 15.63 -5.57 8.39
C MET A 112 16.53 -5.33 9.60
N ASN A 113 16.01 -5.48 10.81
CA ASN A 113 16.79 -5.30 12.04
C ASN A 113 17.92 -6.34 12.13
N ASP A 114 17.62 -7.61 11.87
CA ASP A 114 18.60 -8.69 11.91
C ASP A 114 19.68 -8.50 10.82
N ILE A 115 19.27 -8.01 9.65
CA ILE A 115 20.18 -7.66 8.54
C ILE A 115 21.10 -6.50 8.95
N ASP A 116 20.56 -5.46 9.57
CA ASP A 116 21.32 -4.29 10.01
C ASP A 116 22.36 -4.69 11.09
N GLU A 117 21.98 -5.49 12.08
CA GLU A 117 22.91 -6.02 13.09
C GLU A 117 24.04 -6.85 12.44
N ALA A 118 23.71 -7.72 11.49
CA ALA A 118 24.70 -8.49 10.75
C ALA A 118 25.65 -7.61 9.92
N ILE A 119 25.17 -6.52 9.33
CA ILE A 119 25.98 -5.54 8.58
C ILE A 119 26.95 -4.81 9.53
N GLU A 120 26.48 -4.38 10.70
CA GLU A 120 27.30 -3.69 11.70
C GLU A 120 28.46 -4.59 12.20
N ALA A 121 28.17 -5.85 12.47
CA ALA A 121 29.17 -6.84 12.86
C ALA A 121 30.28 -7.02 11.80
N LEU A 122 29.90 -7.08 10.51
CA LEU A 122 30.86 -7.16 9.39
C LEU A 122 31.72 -5.90 9.27
N SER A 123 31.14 -4.72 9.51
CA SER A 123 31.85 -3.45 9.41
C SER A 123 32.91 -3.27 10.51
N SER A 124 32.64 -3.79 11.71
CA SER A 124 33.54 -3.71 12.87
C SER A 124 34.73 -4.69 12.77
N SER A 125 34.54 -5.85 12.14
CA SER A 125 35.60 -6.83 11.88
C SER A 125 36.69 -6.32 10.92
N LYS A 126 36.35 -5.40 10.02
CA LYS A 126 37.29 -4.87 8.99
C LYS A 126 38.28 -3.84 9.51
N LYS A 127 38.08 -3.29 10.72
CA LYS A 127 38.89 -2.19 11.28
C LYS A 127 40.10 -2.64 12.11
N GLN A 128 40.29 -3.95 12.31
CA GLN A 128 41.36 -4.51 13.13
C GLN A 128 42.48 -5.19 12.32
N LYS A 129 42.61 -4.88 11.02
CA LYS A 129 43.66 -5.44 10.17
C LYS A 129 44.44 -4.37 9.42
#